data_AF-A0A8D8RZ39-F1
#
_entry.id   AF-A0A8D8RZ39-F1
#
_cell.length_a   1.000
_cell.length_b   1.000
_cell.length_c   1.000
_cell.angle_alpha   90.00
_cell.angle_beta   90.00
_cell.angle_gamma   90.00
#
_symmetry.space_group_name_H-M   'P 1'
#
loop_
_entity.id
_entity.type
_entity.pdbx_description
1 polymer ?
#
loop_
_entity_poly.entity_id
_entity_poly.type
_entity_poly.pdbx_seq_one_letter_code
_entity_poly.pdbx_strand_id
1 'polypeptide(L)'
;MSQSPDLLPKLLDCVEWGDRSEVAEATHLVTKWPLLPLEKALELLDYAYADMHVRKFAVKCMRSVPDDELFLYLLQLVQALKHESYLDCDLGEFLLRRALHNQKIGHYLFWHLRSEMQVSAVSVRFGLLLEAYCRGSQEHMKILMRQV
;
A
#
# COMPACT_ATOMS: atom_id res chain seq x y z
N MET A 1 0.58 2.20 -28.13
CA MET A 1 0.29 2.12 -26.68
C MET A 1 0.85 3.41 -26.07
N SER A 2 0.10 4.49 -25.86
CA SER A 2 -1.01 4.64 -24.92
C SER A 2 -1.86 5.86 -25.29
N GLN A 3 -3.16 5.69 -25.56
CA GLN A 3 -4.10 6.82 -25.58
C GLN A 3 -4.83 6.99 -24.24
N SER A 4 -4.77 6.01 -23.32
CA SER A 4 -5.47 6.08 -22.02
C SER A 4 -4.85 5.12 -20.98
N PRO A 5 -3.82 5.53 -20.22
CA PRO A 5 -3.22 4.69 -19.19
C PRO A 5 -4.21 4.34 -18.06
N ASP A 6 -5.21 5.20 -17.83
CA ASP A 6 -6.23 5.04 -16.78
C ASP A 6 -7.21 3.89 -17.03
N LEU A 7 -7.11 3.21 -18.19
CA LEU A 7 -7.89 2.02 -18.52
C LEU A 7 -7.31 0.72 -17.94
N LEU A 8 -6.15 0.76 -17.29
CA LEU A 8 -5.54 -0.44 -16.72
C LEU A 8 -6.48 -1.23 -15.79
N PRO A 9 -7.20 -0.61 -14.84
CA PRO A 9 -8.14 -1.36 -13.98
C PRO A 9 -9.19 -2.12 -14.80
N LYS A 10 -9.77 -1.46 -15.83
CA LYS A 10 -10.77 -2.07 -16.71
C LYS A 10 -10.21 -3.21 -17.56
N LEU A 11 -8.94 -3.09 -17.99
CA LEU A 11 -8.26 -4.17 -18.70
C LEU A 11 -8.05 -5.38 -17.79
N LEU A 12 -7.62 -5.14 -16.54
CA LEU A 12 -7.42 -6.20 -15.55
C LEU A 12 -8.74 -6.90 -15.16
N ASP A 13 -9.87 -6.18 -15.20
CA ASP A 13 -11.21 -6.76 -15.01
C ASP A 13 -11.57 -7.78 -16.12
N CYS A 14 -10.91 -7.72 -17.29
CA CYS A 14 -11.15 -8.64 -18.40
C CYS A 14 -10.25 -9.88 -18.40
N VAL A 15 -9.26 -9.96 -17.50
CA VAL A 15 -8.31 -11.07 -17.44
C VAL A 15 -8.94 -12.26 -16.72
N GLU A 16 -8.91 -13.44 -17.33
CA GLU A 16 -9.26 -14.69 -16.65
C GLU A 16 -8.10 -15.14 -15.77
N TRP A 17 -8.16 -14.80 -14.47
CA TRP A 17 -7.09 -15.11 -13.50
C TRP A 17 -6.89 -16.61 -13.24
N GLY A 18 -7.80 -17.46 -13.69
CA GLY A 18 -7.63 -18.92 -13.73
C GLY A 18 -6.74 -19.42 -14.89
N ASP A 19 -6.56 -18.64 -15.95
CA ASP A 19 -5.75 -18.99 -17.12
C ASP A 19 -4.31 -18.46 -16.97
N ARG A 20 -3.35 -19.39 -16.89
CA ARG A 20 -1.94 -19.05 -16.73
C ARG A 20 -1.35 -18.25 -17.90
N SER A 21 -1.86 -18.45 -19.12
CA SER A 21 -1.41 -17.72 -20.31
C SER A 21 -1.84 -16.26 -20.23
N GLU A 22 -3.10 -16.00 -19.91
CA GLU A 22 -3.62 -14.63 -19.75
C GLU A 22 -2.95 -13.91 -18.58
N VAL A 23 -2.77 -14.59 -17.44
CA VAL A 23 -2.07 -14.02 -16.28
C VAL A 23 -0.63 -13.63 -16.63
N ALA A 24 0.08 -14.46 -17.41
CA ALA A 24 1.44 -14.15 -17.84
C ALA A 24 1.49 -12.93 -18.77
N GLU A 25 0.54 -12.81 -19.70
CA GLU A 25 0.43 -11.66 -20.59
C GLU A 25 0.07 -10.38 -19.84
N ALA A 26 -0.93 -10.43 -18.95
CA ALA A 26 -1.34 -9.32 -18.11
C ALA A 26 -0.19 -8.85 -17.21
N THR A 27 0.53 -9.77 -16.57
CA THR A 27 1.71 -9.45 -15.76
C THR A 27 2.79 -8.76 -16.59
N HIS A 28 3.08 -9.28 -17.79
CA HIS A 28 4.05 -8.66 -18.69
C HIS A 28 3.63 -7.24 -19.09
N LEU A 29 2.35 -7.04 -19.38
CA LEU A 29 1.79 -5.75 -19.73
C LEU A 29 1.91 -4.74 -18.58
N VAL A 30 1.54 -5.12 -17.35
CA VAL A 30 1.62 -4.29 -16.14
C VAL A 30 3.05 -3.79 -15.89
N THR A 31 4.06 -4.64 -16.09
CA THR A 31 5.46 -4.23 -15.88
C THR A 31 5.93 -3.09 -16.79
N LYS A 32 5.31 -2.98 -17.98
CA LYS A 32 5.62 -1.96 -19.00
C LYS A 32 4.58 -0.83 -19.04
N TRP A 33 3.54 -0.89 -18.21
CA TRP A 33 2.47 0.08 -18.25
C TRP A 33 2.96 1.48 -17.80
N PRO A 34 2.50 2.58 -18.43
CA PRO A 34 2.79 3.93 -17.96
C PRO A 34 2.28 4.14 -16.53
N LEU A 35 3.01 4.89 -15.71
CA LEU A 35 2.59 5.17 -14.33
C LEU A 35 1.22 5.87 -14.30
N LEU A 36 0.41 5.50 -13.31
CA LEU A 36 -0.92 6.03 -13.11
C LEU A 36 -0.90 7.21 -12.13
N PRO A 37 -1.89 8.12 -12.22
CA PRO A 37 -2.21 9.04 -11.14
C PRO A 37 -2.51 8.29 -9.83
N LEU A 38 -2.34 8.98 -8.70
CA LEU A 38 -2.50 8.40 -7.36
C LEU A 38 -3.86 7.73 -7.18
N GLU A 39 -4.94 8.40 -7.58
CA GLU A 39 -6.31 7.92 -7.41
C GLU A 39 -6.57 6.62 -8.17
N LYS A 40 -5.94 6.48 -9.34
CA LYS A 40 -6.01 5.27 -10.16
C LYS A 40 -5.10 4.16 -9.64
N ALA A 41 -3.96 4.51 -9.06
CA ALA A 41 -3.12 3.53 -8.37
C ALA A 41 -3.79 2.99 -7.10
N LEU A 42 -4.56 3.81 -6.37
CA LEU A 42 -5.30 3.38 -5.19
C LEU A 42 -6.39 2.34 -5.52
N GLU A 43 -7.06 2.46 -6.67
CA GLU A 43 -8.03 1.47 -7.17
C GLU A 43 -7.40 0.07 -7.26
N LEU A 44 -6.14 -0.02 -7.70
CA LEU A 44 -5.40 -1.27 -7.85
C LEU A 44 -4.97 -1.92 -6.51
N LEU A 45 -5.24 -1.29 -5.38
CA LEU A 45 -5.00 -1.85 -4.04
C LEU A 45 -6.25 -2.44 -3.39
N ASP A 46 -7.42 -2.33 -4.04
CA ASP A 46 -8.68 -2.88 -3.56
C ASP A 46 -8.68 -4.42 -3.57
N TYR A 47 -9.64 -5.04 -2.87
CA TYR A 47 -9.79 -6.49 -2.77
C TYR A 47 -9.97 -7.17 -4.14
N ALA A 48 -10.46 -6.44 -5.14
CA ALA A 48 -10.64 -6.93 -6.50
C ALA A 48 -9.30 -7.26 -7.20
N TYR A 49 -8.19 -6.67 -6.74
CA TYR A 49 -6.87 -6.83 -7.33
C TYR A 49 -5.93 -7.52 -6.34
N ALA A 50 -5.88 -8.86 -6.38
CA ALA A 50 -5.05 -9.66 -5.47
C ALA A 50 -3.64 -9.97 -6.03
N ASP A 51 -3.41 -9.76 -7.33
CA ASP A 51 -2.15 -10.10 -7.97
C ASP A 51 -0.97 -9.23 -7.47
N MET A 52 0.15 -9.87 -7.17
CA MET A 52 1.32 -9.23 -6.59
C MET A 52 1.99 -8.24 -7.57
N HIS A 53 1.98 -8.50 -8.87
CA HIS A 53 2.59 -7.61 -9.85
C HIS A 53 1.74 -6.35 -10.04
N VAL A 54 0.41 -6.49 -10.03
CA VAL A 54 -0.53 -5.36 -10.02
C VAL A 54 -0.33 -4.50 -8.78
N ARG A 55 -0.30 -5.10 -7.58
CA ARG A 55 -0.08 -4.37 -6.31
C ARG A 55 1.27 -3.68 -6.26
N LYS A 56 2.33 -4.35 -6.71
CA LYS A 56 3.67 -3.76 -6.82
C LYS A 56 3.70 -2.57 -7.78
N PHE A 57 2.97 -2.65 -8.89
CA PHE A 57 2.84 -1.55 -9.82
C PHE A 57 2.07 -0.36 -9.22
N ALA A 58 0.99 -0.62 -8.47
CA ALA A 58 0.27 0.42 -7.73
C ALA A 58 1.21 1.17 -6.76
N VAL A 59 2.00 0.43 -5.98
CA VAL A 59 3.02 1.02 -5.10
C VAL A 59 4.06 1.82 -5.87
N LYS A 60 4.52 1.31 -7.03
CA LYS A 60 5.46 2.02 -7.91
C LYS A 60 4.91 3.38 -8.35
N CYS A 61 3.62 3.48 -8.67
CA CYS A 61 2.98 4.74 -9.05
C CYS A 61 3.02 5.79 -7.92
N MET A 62 2.91 5.34 -6.67
CA MET A 62 2.88 6.23 -5.51
C MET A 62 4.27 6.65 -5.01
N ARG A 63 5.36 6.04 -5.51
CA ARG A 63 6.72 6.33 -4.99
C ARG A 63 7.13 7.79 -5.16
N SER A 64 6.70 8.46 -6.23
CA SER A 64 7.00 9.88 -6.50
C SER A 64 5.97 10.87 -5.95
N VAL A 65 4.87 10.39 -5.36
CA VAL A 65 3.80 11.25 -4.83
C VAL A 65 4.34 12.04 -3.62
N PRO A 66 4.12 13.36 -3.54
CA PRO A 66 4.52 14.18 -2.40
C PRO A 66 3.88 13.71 -1.09
N ASP A 67 4.58 13.90 0.03
CA ASP A 67 4.10 13.46 1.35
C ASP A 67 2.75 14.10 1.74
N ASP A 68 2.53 15.38 1.43
CA ASP A 68 1.28 16.07 1.76
C ASP A 68 0.08 15.52 1.00
N GLU A 69 0.29 15.12 -0.25
CA GLU A 69 -0.75 14.49 -1.09
C GLU A 69 -1.00 13.06 -0.62
N LEU A 70 0.06 12.28 -0.39
CA LEU A 70 -0.04 10.92 0.13
C LEU A 70 -0.75 10.87 1.48
N PHE A 71 -0.51 11.87 2.32
CA PHE A 71 -1.12 12.00 3.65
C PHE A 71 -2.65 12.04 3.59
N LEU A 72 -3.23 12.63 2.53
CA LEU A 72 -4.69 12.69 2.35
C LEU A 72 -5.33 11.29 2.21
N TYR A 73 -4.55 10.30 1.76
CA TYR A 73 -4.99 8.94 1.51
C TYR A 73 -4.40 7.92 2.50
N LEU A 74 -3.70 8.39 3.54
CA LEU A 74 -2.97 7.52 4.46
C LEU A 74 -3.89 6.50 5.13
N LEU A 75 -5.11 6.91 5.52
CA LEU A 75 -6.08 6.00 6.11
C LEU A 75 -6.45 4.88 5.13
N GLN A 76 -6.78 5.22 3.88
CA GLN A 76 -7.14 4.27 2.84
C GLN A 76 -6.00 3.29 2.53
N LEU A 77 -4.76 3.77 2.53
CA LEU A 77 -3.58 2.92 2.37
C LEU A 77 -3.41 1.95 3.55
N VAL A 78 -3.68 2.39 4.79
CA VAL A 78 -3.70 1.48 5.95
C VAL A 78 -4.81 0.44 5.83
N GLN A 79 -5.98 0.81 5.32
CA GLN A 79 -7.05 -0.15 5.06
C GLN A 79 -6.67 -1.16 3.97
N ALA A 80 -5.99 -0.71 2.91
CA ALA A 80 -5.53 -1.57 1.83
C ALA A 80 -4.54 -2.66 2.29
N LEU A 81 -3.78 -2.42 3.36
CA LEU A 81 -2.92 -3.45 3.98
C LEU A 81 -3.70 -4.70 4.40
N LYS A 82 -5.02 -4.61 4.63
CA LYS A 82 -5.85 -5.77 5.00
C LYS A 82 -6.02 -6.76 3.85
N HIS A 83 -5.90 -6.29 2.60
CA HIS A 83 -6.05 -7.09 1.40
C HIS A 83 -4.73 -7.69 0.90
N GLU A 84 -3.60 -7.39 1.55
CA GLU A 84 -2.32 -8.00 1.23
C GLU A 84 -2.32 -9.49 1.63
N SER A 85 -1.80 -10.33 0.74
CA SER A 85 -1.71 -11.78 0.96
C SER A 85 -0.59 -12.16 1.93
N TYR A 86 0.48 -11.35 1.96
CA TYR A 86 1.68 -11.62 2.74
C TYR A 86 1.94 -10.49 3.75
N LEU A 87 2.74 -10.79 4.77
CA LEU A 87 3.17 -9.79 5.76
C LEU A 87 4.24 -8.87 5.15
N ASP A 88 5.20 -9.46 4.45
CA ASP A 88 6.19 -8.75 3.65
C ASP A 88 5.58 -8.42 2.27
N CYS A 89 5.22 -7.15 2.08
CA CYS A 89 4.54 -6.66 0.88
C CYS A 89 5.05 -5.26 0.53
N ASP A 90 5.02 -4.91 -0.76
CA ASP A 90 5.50 -3.61 -1.26
C ASP A 90 4.78 -2.43 -0.57
N LEU A 91 3.48 -2.57 -0.25
CA LEU A 91 2.70 -1.52 0.41
C LEU A 91 3.13 -1.30 1.86
N GLY A 92 3.34 -2.36 2.63
CA GLY A 92 3.81 -2.29 4.01
C GLY A 92 5.20 -1.65 4.10
N GLU A 93 6.12 -2.08 3.23
CA GLU A 93 7.46 -1.50 3.13
C GLU A 93 7.41 -0.01 2.74
N PHE A 94 6.59 0.35 1.75
CA PHE A 94 6.43 1.72 1.29
C PHE A 94 5.93 2.65 2.41
N LEU A 95 4.88 2.25 3.13
CA LEU A 95 4.31 3.04 4.22
C LEU A 95 5.31 3.20 5.37
N LEU A 96 6.01 2.13 5.75
CA LEU A 96 7.06 2.19 6.77
C LEU A 96 8.18 3.14 6.37
N ARG A 97 8.69 3.04 5.14
CA ARG A 97 9.76 3.94 4.65
C ARG A 97 9.31 5.40 4.71
N ARG A 98 8.10 5.72 4.25
CA ARG A 98 7.54 7.09 4.31
C ARG A 98 7.41 7.58 5.75
N ALA A 99 6.84 6.76 6.64
CA ALA A 99 6.66 7.08 8.04
C ALA A 99 7.98 7.36 8.78
N LEU A 100 9.04 6.60 8.48
CA LEU A 100 10.36 6.77 9.10
C LEU A 100 11.06 8.06 8.65
N HIS A 101 10.75 8.58 7.46
CA HIS A 101 11.34 9.82 6.93
C HIS A 101 10.49 11.06 7.18
N ASN A 102 9.22 10.89 7.55
CA ASN A 102 8.29 11.98 7.83
C ASN A 102 7.52 11.71 9.11
N GLN A 103 7.89 12.42 10.18
CA GLN A 103 7.31 12.23 11.51
C GLN A 103 5.78 12.44 11.54
N LYS A 104 5.23 13.33 10.71
CA LYS A 104 3.78 13.53 10.62
C LYS A 104 3.11 12.29 10.05
N ILE A 105 3.59 11.74 8.93
CA ILE A 105 3.06 10.47 8.38
C ILE A 105 3.20 9.36 9.41
N GLY A 106 4.37 9.23 10.03
CA GLY A 106 4.60 8.18 11.03
C GLY A 106 3.71 8.29 12.26
N HIS A 107 3.38 9.50 12.71
CA HIS A 107 2.46 9.72 13.81
C HIS A 107 1.06 9.16 13.50
N TYR A 108 0.51 9.52 12.35
CA TYR A 108 -0.83 9.07 11.96
C TYR A 108 -0.84 7.59 11.58
N LEU A 109 0.21 7.07 10.92
CA LEU A 109 0.35 5.65 10.64
C LEU A 109 0.30 4.82 11.94
N PHE A 110 1.06 5.24 12.97
CA PHE A 110 1.03 4.60 14.28
C PHE A 110 -0.38 4.53 14.85
N TRP A 111 -1.11 5.66 14.88
CA TRP A 111 -2.44 5.69 15.47
C TRP A 111 -3.49 4.93 14.66
N HIS A 112 -3.42 4.97 13.33
CA HIS A 112 -4.30 4.16 12.48
C HIS A 112 -4.10 2.66 12.73
N LEU A 113 -2.86 2.17 12.72
CA LEU A 113 -2.55 0.77 13.01
C LEU A 113 -2.96 0.39 14.44
N ARG A 114 -2.62 1.23 15.43
CA ARG A 114 -2.90 0.98 16.86
C ARG A 114 -4.39 0.89 17.15
N SER A 115 -5.21 1.73 16.51
CA SER A 115 -6.66 1.76 16.74
C SER A 115 -7.36 0.43 16.43
N GLU A 116 -6.75 -0.40 15.57
CA GLU A 116 -7.34 -1.66 15.11
C GLU A 116 -6.67 -2.91 15.72
N MET A 117 -5.77 -2.75 16.69
CA MET A 117 -5.05 -3.87 17.30
C MET A 117 -5.97 -4.87 18.03
N GLN A 118 -7.20 -4.47 18.38
CA GLN A 118 -8.21 -5.35 18.97
C GLN A 118 -8.84 -6.31 17.95
N VAL A 119 -8.63 -6.09 16.65
CA VAL A 119 -9.17 -6.92 15.57
C VAL A 119 -8.19 -8.05 15.27
N SER A 120 -8.52 -9.27 15.70
CA SER A 120 -7.65 -10.45 15.59
C SER A 120 -7.18 -10.74 14.16
N ALA A 121 -7.99 -10.43 13.15
CA ALA A 121 -7.64 -10.68 11.75
C ALA A 121 -6.44 -9.87 11.25
N VAL A 122 -6.15 -8.71 11.86
CA VAL A 122 -5.09 -7.78 11.42
C VAL A 122 -4.02 -7.54 12.48
N SER A 123 -4.26 -7.97 13.72
CA SER A 123 -3.39 -7.67 14.87
C SER A 123 -1.95 -8.13 14.67
N VAL A 124 -1.71 -9.28 14.03
CA VAL A 124 -0.36 -9.76 13.71
C VAL A 124 0.34 -8.82 12.72
N ARG A 125 -0.30 -8.52 11.59
CA ARG A 125 0.25 -7.64 10.56
C ARG A 125 0.51 -6.23 11.10
N PHE A 126 -0.49 -5.64 11.74
CA PHE A 126 -0.39 -4.29 12.28
C PHE A 126 0.60 -4.22 13.45
N GLY A 127 0.67 -5.27 14.28
CA GLY A 127 1.66 -5.39 15.35
C GLY A 127 3.10 -5.39 14.83
N LEU A 128 3.38 -6.15 13.77
CA LEU A 128 4.72 -6.19 13.16
C LEU A 128 5.12 -4.86 12.52
N LEU A 129 4.19 -4.19 11.82
CA LEU A 129 4.43 -2.85 11.27
C LEU A 129 4.67 -1.81 12.37
N LEU A 130 3.86 -1.84 13.44
CA LEU A 130 4.05 -0.99 14.61
C LEU A 130 5.42 -1.22 15.25
N GLU A 131 5.81 -2.48 15.46
CA GLU A 131 7.12 -2.83 16.01
C GLU A 131 8.26 -2.27 15.14
N ALA A 132 8.20 -2.50 13.82
CA ALA A 132 9.20 -2.01 12.88
C ALA A 132 9.33 -0.47 12.94
N TYR A 133 8.20 0.24 12.95
CA TYR A 133 8.19 1.69 13.08
C TYR A 133 8.76 2.17 14.43
N CYS A 134 8.36 1.53 15.54
CA CYS A 134 8.85 1.89 16.88
C CYS A 134 10.37 1.72 17.01
N ARG A 135 10.92 0.64 16.44
CA ARG A 135 12.37 0.37 16.42
C ARG A 135 13.13 1.40 15.58
N GLY A 136 12.54 1.88 14.48
CA GLY A 136 13.15 2.86 13.58
C GLY A 136 12.95 4.32 13.97
N SER A 137 12.01 4.65 14.86
CA SER A 137 11.66 6.03 15.27
C SER A 137 11.74 6.26 16.78
N GLN A 138 12.85 5.86 17.40
CA GLN A 138 13.03 5.87 18.86
C GLN A 138 12.80 7.24 19.54
N GLU A 139 13.21 8.34 18.91
CA GLU A 139 12.98 9.68 19.47
C GLU A 139 11.51 10.07 19.45
N HIS A 140 10.80 9.74 18.36
CA HIS A 140 9.36 9.97 18.28
C HIS A 140 8.59 9.06 19.25
N MET A 141 9.09 7.85 19.55
CA MET A 141 8.48 6.96 20.54
C MET A 141 8.38 7.58 21.92
N LYS A 142 9.35 8.41 22.34
CA LYS A 142 9.27 9.12 23.63
C LYS A 142 8.05 10.06 23.70
N ILE A 143 7.64 10.61 22.57
CA ILE A 143 6.47 11.49 22.45
C ILE A 143 5.19 10.63 22.44
N LEU A 144 5.16 9.58 21.60
CA LEU A 144 4.00 8.69 21.50
C LEU A 144 3.66 8.01 22.83
N MET A 145 4.66 7.60 23.61
CA MET A 145 4.45 7.00 24.95
C MET A 145 3.74 7.93 25.94
N ARG A 146 3.79 9.26 25.74
CA ARG A 146 3.06 10.21 26.58
C ARG A 146 1.60 10.39 26.17
N GLN A 147 1.23 9.90 24.99
CA GLN A 147 -0.11 10.04 24.39
C GLN A 147 -0.93 8.74 24.49
N VAL A 148 -0.27 7.64 24.86
CA VAL A 148 -0.87 6.31 25.04
C VAL A 148 -1.47 6.16 26.43
#